data_AF-A0A7J9NKF9-F1
#
_entry.id   AF-A0A7J9NKF9-F1
#
_cell.length_a   1.000
_cell.length_b   1.000
_cell.length_c   1.000
_cell.angle_alpha   90.00
_cell.angle_beta   90.00
_cell.angle_gamma   90.00
#
_symmetry.space_group_name_H-M   'P 1'
#
loop_
_entity.id
_entity.type
_entity.pdbx_description
1 polymer ?
#
loop_
_entity_poly.entity_id
_entity_poly.type
_entity_poly.pdbx_seq_one_letter_code
_entity_poly.pdbx_strand_id
1 'polypeptide(L)'
;MSHEGEEFNKIFSKGKFLKNIFFNLFRPYKNPEIIGETTNPELDDCICCGLCVDVCPTNAISVFKFRDIICEHCGACLNVCPVDAIEKNRFSVDPEKCIKCGVCSIFCTIPILKNEIPVLNVPEVTTECNNCKLCIQKCPQKAIYFEDGKISINSKCNLCLKCVEFCPLNALKSPKESLKSKIIKVDLNSCIFCKDCEEICPVKK
;
A
#
# COMPACT_ATOMS: atom_id res chain seq x y z
N MET A 1 -14.62 30.45 -33.39
CA MET A 1 -14.69 29.89 -32.02
C MET A 1 -15.24 28.50 -32.16
N SER A 2 -14.41 27.57 -32.64
CA SER A 2 -14.83 26.29 -33.19
C SER A 2 -15.04 25.25 -32.10
N HIS A 3 -16.08 24.45 -32.33
CA HIS A 3 -16.65 23.38 -31.53
C HIS A 3 -15.74 22.15 -31.34
N GLU A 4 -14.41 22.31 -31.39
CA GLU A 4 -13.45 21.18 -31.45
C GLU A 4 -12.85 20.82 -30.07
N GLY A 5 -12.93 21.73 -29.08
CA GLY A 5 -12.36 21.52 -27.74
C GLY A 5 -13.17 20.59 -26.82
N GLU A 6 -14.47 20.42 -27.06
CA GLU A 6 -15.33 19.56 -26.25
C GLU A 6 -15.30 18.09 -26.68
N GLU A 7 -14.98 17.83 -27.96
CA GLU A 7 -14.88 16.47 -28.51
C GLU A 7 -13.51 15.83 -28.19
N PHE A 8 -12.45 16.64 -28.10
CA PHE A 8 -11.09 16.20 -27.73
C PHE A 8 -11.03 15.61 -26.30
N ASN A 9 -11.78 16.18 -25.36
CA ASN A 9 -11.85 15.70 -23.98
C ASN A 9 -12.66 14.40 -23.82
N LYS A 10 -13.58 14.10 -24.73
CA LYS A 10 -14.36 12.86 -24.74
C LYS A 10 -13.56 11.63 -25.16
N ILE A 11 -12.48 11.81 -25.93
CA ILE A 11 -11.61 10.71 -26.38
C ILE A 11 -10.64 10.25 -25.27
N PHE A 12 -10.19 11.16 -24.42
CA PHE A 12 -9.22 10.88 -23.35
C PHE A 12 -9.81 10.35 -22.04
N SER A 13 -11.14 10.32 -21.90
CA SER A 13 -11.81 9.84 -20.68
C SER A 13 -11.87 8.31 -20.54
N LYS A 14 -11.51 7.55 -21.59
CA LYS A 14 -11.74 6.09 -21.63
C LYS A 14 -10.49 5.18 -21.61
N GLY A 15 -9.27 5.71 -21.54
CA GLY A 15 -8.06 4.89 -21.60
C GLY A 15 -6.96 5.27 -20.60
N LYS A 16 -6.80 4.48 -19.52
CA LYS A 16 -5.64 4.58 -18.59
C LYS A 16 -4.29 4.59 -19.31
N PHE A 17 -4.20 3.92 -20.46
CA PHE A 17 -2.98 3.79 -21.26
C PHE A 17 -2.53 5.10 -21.93
N LEU A 18 -3.43 5.81 -22.60
CA LEU A 18 -3.10 7.07 -23.31
C LEU A 18 -2.77 8.22 -22.33
N LYS A 19 -3.43 8.23 -21.16
CA LYS A 19 -3.14 9.19 -20.09
C LYS A 19 -1.73 8.99 -19.53
N ASN A 20 -1.28 7.75 -19.35
CA ASN A 20 0.08 7.44 -18.89
C ASN A 20 1.15 7.81 -19.92
N ILE A 21 0.90 7.62 -21.22
CA ILE A 21 1.83 8.06 -22.28
C ILE A 21 1.98 9.58 -22.27
N PHE A 22 0.88 10.32 -22.20
CA PHE A 22 0.91 11.78 -22.17
C PHE A 22 1.60 12.30 -20.90
N PHE A 23 1.29 11.74 -19.74
CA PHE A 23 1.89 12.16 -18.48
C PHE A 23 3.40 11.88 -18.43
N ASN A 24 3.88 10.77 -19.01
CA ASN A 24 5.30 10.47 -19.12
C ASN A 24 6.03 11.35 -20.14
N LEU A 25 5.39 11.72 -21.25
CA LEU A 25 5.97 12.58 -22.29
C LEU A 25 6.12 14.04 -21.86
N PHE A 26 5.24 14.52 -20.98
CA PHE A 26 5.20 15.94 -20.56
C PHE A 26 5.50 16.14 -19.07
N ARG A 27 6.02 15.13 -18.37
CA ARG A 27 6.45 15.28 -16.97
C ARG A 27 7.62 16.28 -16.92
N PRO A 28 7.52 17.41 -16.20
CA PRO A 28 8.68 18.26 -15.96
C PRO A 28 9.71 17.41 -15.20
N TYR A 29 10.83 17.16 -15.86
CA TYR A 29 11.96 16.42 -15.31
C TYR A 29 12.47 17.17 -14.07
N LYS A 30 12.17 16.67 -12.87
CA LYS A 30 12.76 17.20 -11.63
C LYS A 30 14.27 16.95 -11.69
N ASN A 31 15.05 17.99 -11.41
CA ASN A 31 16.49 18.07 -11.58
C ASN A 31 17.22 16.80 -11.04
N PRO A 32 18.00 16.08 -11.87
CA PRO A 32 18.71 14.86 -11.48
C PRO A 32 19.85 15.08 -10.49
N GLU A 33 20.18 16.34 -10.19
CA GLU A 33 21.25 16.69 -9.23
C GLU A 33 20.86 16.47 -7.76
N ILE A 34 19.61 16.11 -7.45
CA ILE A 34 19.24 15.57 -6.14
C ILE A 34 19.25 14.05 -6.23
N ILE A 35 20.44 13.46 -6.30
CA ILE A 35 20.64 12.04 -5.99
C ILE A 35 20.64 11.92 -4.46
N GLY A 36 19.49 12.19 -3.85
CA GLY A 36 19.20 11.58 -2.56
C GLY A 36 19.10 10.08 -2.79
N GLU A 37 19.59 9.27 -1.85
CA GLU A 37 19.37 7.83 -1.88
C GLU A 37 17.89 7.56 -2.19
N THR A 38 17.61 6.83 -3.27
CA THR A 38 16.26 6.46 -3.66
C THR A 38 15.74 5.43 -2.66
N THR A 39 15.24 5.92 -1.53
CA THR A 39 14.70 5.08 -0.46
C THR A 39 13.31 4.56 -0.82
N ASN A 40 12.93 3.45 -0.18
CA ASN A 40 11.58 2.91 -0.31
C ASN A 40 10.53 3.95 0.12
N PRO A 41 9.38 4.04 -0.58
CA PRO A 41 8.32 4.94 -0.17
C PRO A 41 7.85 4.72 1.28
N GLU A 42 7.83 5.81 2.05
CA GLU A 42 7.42 5.79 3.45
C GLU A 42 5.90 5.84 3.58
N LEU A 43 5.29 4.66 3.81
CA LEU A 43 3.84 4.47 3.88
C LEU A 43 3.42 3.75 5.17
N ASP A 44 4.14 3.99 6.27
CA ASP A 44 3.97 3.33 7.58
C ASP A 44 2.59 3.58 8.20
N ASP A 45 2.02 4.76 7.95
CA ASP A 45 0.72 5.18 8.46
C ASP A 45 -0.43 5.00 7.48
N CYS A 46 -0.29 4.05 6.55
CA CYS A 46 -1.30 3.74 5.55
C CYS A 46 -2.70 3.56 6.16
N ILE A 47 -3.65 4.38 5.70
CA ILE A 47 -5.09 4.29 6.02
C ILE A 47 -5.91 3.60 4.91
N CYS A 48 -5.24 2.93 3.98
CA CYS A 48 -5.83 2.27 2.81
C CYS A 48 -6.79 3.18 2.00
N CYS A 49 -6.43 4.45 1.82
CA CYS A 49 -7.23 5.36 1.00
C CYS A 49 -7.06 5.12 -0.50
N GLY A 50 -5.99 4.43 -0.93
CA GLY A 50 -5.73 4.06 -2.32
C GLY A 50 -5.17 5.17 -3.20
N LEU A 51 -5.00 6.40 -2.71
CA LEU A 51 -4.48 7.53 -3.51
C LEU A 51 -3.11 7.25 -4.12
N CYS A 52 -2.22 6.57 -3.39
CA CYS A 52 -0.91 6.15 -3.89
C CYS A 52 -1.00 5.19 -5.10
N VAL A 53 -2.03 4.35 -5.16
CA VAL A 53 -2.29 3.45 -6.30
C VAL A 53 -2.76 4.27 -7.50
N ASP A 54 -3.64 5.24 -7.27
CA ASP A 54 -4.21 6.09 -8.33
C ASP A 54 -3.17 6.96 -9.05
N VAL A 55 -2.15 7.43 -8.33
CA VAL A 55 -1.10 8.30 -8.89
C VAL A 55 0.14 7.53 -9.39
N CYS A 56 0.26 6.23 -9.08
CA CYS A 56 1.48 5.48 -9.42
C CYS A 56 1.59 5.26 -10.95
N PRO A 57 2.58 5.85 -11.64
CA PRO A 57 2.65 5.79 -13.10
C PRO A 57 2.97 4.39 -13.63
N THR A 58 3.59 3.55 -12.80
CA THR A 58 4.01 2.19 -13.16
C THR A 58 3.14 1.10 -12.54
N ASN A 59 2.07 1.46 -11.81
CA ASN A 59 1.23 0.53 -11.06
C ASN A 59 2.03 -0.36 -10.08
N ALA A 60 3.17 0.13 -9.57
CA ALA A 60 4.03 -0.60 -8.63
C ALA A 60 3.41 -0.77 -7.23
N ILE A 61 2.30 -0.09 -6.93
CA ILE A 61 1.71 -0.03 -5.59
C ILE A 61 0.37 -0.77 -5.59
N SER A 62 0.19 -1.64 -4.60
CA SER A 62 -1.09 -2.27 -4.28
C SER A 62 -1.43 -2.06 -2.81
N VAL A 63 -2.71 -1.82 -2.55
CA VAL A 63 -3.25 -1.59 -1.20
C VAL A 63 -4.32 -2.62 -0.95
N PHE A 64 -4.29 -3.26 0.21
CA PHE A 64 -5.31 -4.21 0.63
C PHE A 64 -6.63 -3.48 0.83
N LYS A 65 -7.62 -3.89 0.05
CA LYS A 65 -8.96 -3.32 0.11
C LYS A 65 -9.76 -3.95 1.24
N PHE A 66 -9.28 -3.87 2.47
CA PHE A 66 -9.96 -4.45 3.65
C PHE A 66 -11.42 -4.00 3.77
N ARG A 67 -11.69 -2.76 3.34
CA ARG A 67 -13.02 -2.17 3.32
C ARG A 67 -14.01 -2.97 2.44
N ASP A 68 -13.54 -3.68 1.42
CA ASP A 68 -14.34 -4.57 0.57
C ASP A 68 -14.94 -5.75 1.36
N ILE A 69 -14.32 -6.10 2.49
CA ILE A 69 -14.71 -7.25 3.32
C ILE A 69 -15.60 -6.80 4.49
N ILE A 70 -15.29 -5.66 5.11
CA ILE A 70 -15.92 -5.23 6.36
C ILE A 70 -16.94 -4.10 6.22
N CYS A 71 -17.25 -3.64 5.00
CA CYS A 71 -18.23 -2.59 4.83
C CYS A 71 -19.63 -3.07 5.23
N GLU A 72 -20.19 -2.46 6.27
CA GLU A 72 -21.55 -2.73 6.73
C GLU A 72 -22.63 -1.92 5.98
N HIS A 73 -22.25 -1.23 4.90
CA HIS A 73 -23.15 -0.38 4.10
C HIS A 73 -23.88 0.71 4.92
N CYS A 74 -23.20 1.32 5.90
CA CYS A 74 -23.77 2.33 6.81
C CYS A 74 -24.18 3.65 6.14
N GLY A 75 -23.75 3.92 4.91
CA GLY A 75 -24.13 5.11 4.15
C GLY A 75 -23.39 6.40 4.52
N ALA A 76 -22.43 6.38 5.46
CA ALA A 76 -21.66 7.57 5.83
C ALA A 76 -20.99 8.26 4.63
N CYS A 77 -20.45 7.49 3.68
CA CYS A 77 -19.85 8.01 2.46
C CYS A 77 -20.84 8.64 1.48
N LEU A 78 -22.07 8.12 1.41
CA LEU A 78 -23.15 8.69 0.60
C LEU A 78 -23.47 10.11 1.10
N ASN A 79 -23.65 10.25 2.41
CA ASN A 79 -24.06 11.51 3.04
C ASN A 79 -23.04 12.65 2.92
N VAL A 80 -21.76 12.33 2.71
CA VAL A 80 -20.68 13.33 2.60
C VAL A 80 -20.19 13.54 1.17
N CYS A 81 -20.73 12.81 0.19
CA CYS A 81 -20.31 12.96 -1.20
C CYS A 81 -20.91 14.26 -1.78
N PRO A 82 -20.10 15.26 -2.16
CA PRO A 82 -20.63 16.54 -2.63
C PRO A 82 -21.26 16.48 -4.03
N VAL A 83 -21.13 15.35 -4.72
CA VAL A 83 -21.52 15.15 -6.12
C VAL A 83 -22.40 13.91 -6.33
N ASP A 84 -22.91 13.33 -5.24
CA ASP A 84 -23.82 12.17 -5.25
C ASP A 84 -23.36 11.03 -6.18
N ALA A 85 -22.06 10.74 -6.15
CA ALA A 85 -21.42 9.77 -7.04
C ALA A 85 -21.37 8.34 -6.47
N ILE A 86 -21.92 8.08 -5.28
CA ILE A 86 -21.68 6.84 -4.52
C ILE A 86 -23.00 6.12 -4.26
N GLU A 87 -23.07 4.83 -4.58
CA GLU A 87 -24.20 3.99 -4.18
C GLU A 87 -24.06 3.45 -2.74
N LYS A 88 -25.14 2.92 -2.16
CA LYS A 88 -25.16 2.42 -0.76
C LYS A 88 -24.14 1.30 -0.49
N ASN A 89 -23.80 0.50 -1.50
CA ASN A 89 -22.77 -0.52 -1.39
C ASN A 89 -21.34 0.04 -1.34
N ARG A 90 -21.15 1.37 -1.49
CA ARG A 90 -19.88 2.11 -1.53
C ARG A 90 -18.93 1.74 -2.68
N PHE A 91 -18.91 0.49 -3.15
CA PHE A 91 -18.01 0.01 -4.22
C PHE A 91 -18.47 0.45 -5.61
N SER A 92 -19.73 0.82 -5.76
CA SER A 92 -20.26 1.37 -6.99
C SER A 92 -20.18 2.90 -6.90
N VAL A 93 -19.10 3.44 -7.48
CA VAL A 93 -18.86 4.87 -7.62
C VAL A 93 -19.00 5.23 -9.09
N ASP A 94 -19.90 6.15 -9.41
CA ASP A 94 -20.09 6.70 -10.75
C ASP A 94 -18.82 7.46 -11.18
N PRO A 95 -18.05 6.94 -12.15
CA PRO A 95 -16.79 7.56 -12.55
C PRO A 95 -16.99 8.88 -13.31
N GLU A 96 -18.18 9.14 -13.86
CA GLU A 96 -18.49 10.39 -14.57
C GLU A 96 -18.79 11.53 -13.59
N LYS A 97 -19.36 11.21 -12.42
CA LYS A 97 -19.63 12.19 -11.36
C LYS A 97 -18.46 12.37 -10.39
N CYS A 98 -17.65 11.33 -10.17
CA CYS A 98 -16.62 11.34 -9.13
C CYS A 98 -15.47 12.31 -9.45
N ILE A 99 -15.36 13.38 -8.64
CA ILE A 99 -14.28 14.38 -8.73
C ILE A 99 -13.01 14.02 -7.95
N LYS A 100 -12.92 12.79 -7.42
CA LYS A 100 -11.76 12.28 -6.66
C LYS A 100 -11.32 13.15 -5.45
N CYS A 101 -12.26 13.82 -4.78
CA CYS A 101 -11.96 14.69 -3.63
C CYS A 101 -11.54 13.94 -2.35
N GLY A 102 -11.80 12.62 -2.25
CA GLY A 102 -11.38 11.80 -1.11
C GLY A 102 -12.19 11.93 0.18
N VAL A 103 -13.18 12.83 0.25
CA VAL A 103 -14.00 13.09 1.46
C VAL A 103 -14.67 11.81 1.99
N CYS A 104 -15.19 10.96 1.10
CA CYS A 104 -15.81 9.68 1.47
C CYS A 104 -14.85 8.68 2.12
N SER A 105 -13.54 8.81 1.87
CA SER A 105 -12.49 7.99 2.50
C SER A 105 -12.12 8.52 3.87
N ILE A 106 -12.12 9.85 4.05
CA ILE A 106 -11.80 10.52 5.32
C ILE A 106 -12.92 10.29 6.35
N PHE A 107 -14.17 10.48 5.97
CA PHE A 107 -15.32 10.36 6.87
C PHE A 107 -15.75 8.92 7.15
N CYS A 108 -15.15 7.94 6.48
CA CYS A 108 -15.59 6.57 6.69
C CYS A 108 -15.17 6.10 8.07
N THR A 109 -16.18 5.79 8.90
CA THR A 109 -16.06 5.23 10.26
C THR A 109 -15.52 3.80 10.30
N ILE A 110 -15.10 3.28 9.16
CA ILE A 110 -14.18 2.14 9.09
C ILE A 110 -12.78 2.74 8.90
N PRO A 111 -12.17 3.38 9.92
CA PRO A 111 -10.73 3.53 9.89
C PRO A 111 -10.15 2.11 9.92
N ILE A 112 -8.99 1.92 9.31
CA ILE A 112 -8.18 0.75 9.64
C ILE A 112 -7.94 0.86 11.13
N LEU A 113 -8.65 0.06 11.92
CA LEU A 113 -8.22 -0.20 13.27
C LEU A 113 -6.97 -1.06 13.08
N LYS A 114 -5.80 -0.40 12.94
CA LYS A 114 -4.48 -1.04 13.02
C LYS A 114 -4.39 -1.92 14.28
N ASN A 115 -5.26 -1.65 15.27
CA ASN A 115 -5.43 -2.36 16.52
C ASN A 115 -6.40 -3.57 16.46
N GLU A 116 -7.21 -3.73 15.41
CA GLU A 116 -8.10 -4.90 15.23
C GLU A 116 -7.50 -5.98 14.33
N ILE A 117 -6.52 -5.63 13.48
CA ILE A 117 -5.84 -6.64 12.68
C ILE A 117 -4.96 -7.46 13.63
N PRO A 118 -5.18 -8.78 13.75
CA PRO A 118 -4.37 -9.60 14.64
C PRO A 118 -2.91 -9.54 14.21
N VAL A 119 -2.07 -9.02 15.09
CA VAL A 119 -0.63 -8.93 14.89
C VAL A 119 0.00 -10.23 15.41
N LEU A 120 0.94 -10.78 14.64
CA LEU A 120 1.68 -11.96 15.09
C LEU A 120 2.46 -11.63 16.36
N ASN A 121 2.48 -12.55 17.33
CA ASN A 121 3.30 -12.39 18.54
C ASN A 121 4.75 -12.86 18.34
N VAL A 122 5.10 -13.26 17.11
CA VAL A 122 6.43 -13.72 16.70
C VAL A 122 6.75 -13.17 15.31
N PRO A 123 8.03 -13.06 14.92
CA PRO A 123 8.40 -12.72 13.54
C PRO A 123 7.81 -13.72 12.53
N GLU A 124 7.40 -13.24 11.36
CA GLU A 124 6.96 -14.08 10.25
C GLU A 124 8.19 -14.62 9.51
N VAL A 125 8.22 -15.92 9.23
CA VAL A 125 9.20 -16.55 8.34
C VAL A 125 8.58 -16.61 6.96
N THR A 126 9.22 -15.97 5.99
CA THR A 126 8.70 -15.85 4.62
C THR A 126 9.20 -16.98 3.72
N THR A 127 8.66 -17.07 2.51
CA THR A 127 9.03 -18.06 1.50
C THR A 127 10.44 -17.87 0.95
N GLU A 128 11.06 -16.70 1.14
CA GLU A 128 12.45 -16.43 0.80
C GLU A 128 13.44 -17.15 1.75
N CYS A 129 12.96 -17.78 2.83
CA CYS A 129 13.80 -18.52 3.76
C CYS A 129 14.32 -19.81 3.11
N ASN A 130 15.63 -19.97 3.02
CA ASN A 130 16.27 -21.19 2.52
C ASN A 130 16.60 -22.22 3.63
N ASN A 131 16.07 -22.05 4.84
CA ASN A 131 16.31 -22.93 5.98
C ASN A 131 17.79 -23.08 6.39
N CYS A 132 18.62 -22.05 6.28
CA CYS A 132 20.04 -22.10 6.68
C CYS A 132 20.30 -22.33 8.19
N LYS A 133 19.26 -22.24 9.04
CA LYS A 133 19.28 -22.47 10.50
C LYS A 133 20.17 -21.52 11.32
N LEU A 134 20.76 -20.48 10.72
CA LEU A 134 21.55 -19.46 11.43
C LEU A 134 20.75 -18.82 12.58
N CYS A 135 19.45 -18.61 12.37
CA CYS A 135 18.59 -17.98 13.36
C CYS A 135 18.32 -18.85 14.60
N ILE A 136 18.32 -20.17 14.45
CA ILE A 136 18.19 -21.11 15.56
C ILE A 136 19.39 -20.93 16.52
N GLN A 137 20.60 -20.88 15.97
CA GLN A 137 21.83 -20.77 16.77
C GLN A 137 21.94 -19.45 17.52
N LYS A 138 21.50 -18.35 16.91
CA LYS A 138 21.63 -16.99 17.46
C LYS A 138 20.45 -16.55 18.32
N CYS A 139 19.39 -17.34 18.45
CA CYS A 139 18.21 -16.96 19.23
C CYS A 139 18.49 -17.07 20.75
N PRO A 140 18.56 -15.95 21.49
CA PRO A 140 18.82 -16.00 22.94
C PRO A 140 17.68 -16.68 23.72
N GLN A 141 16.45 -16.64 23.18
CA GLN A 141 15.27 -17.24 23.82
C GLN A 141 15.09 -18.73 23.50
N LYS A 142 15.91 -19.31 22.61
CA LYS A 142 15.73 -20.67 22.08
C LYS A 142 14.28 -20.92 21.59
N ALA A 143 13.69 -19.88 20.99
CA ALA A 143 12.30 -19.88 20.53
C ALA A 143 12.12 -20.32 19.07
N ILE A 144 13.23 -20.43 18.33
CA ILE A 144 13.26 -20.77 16.90
C ILE A 144 13.71 -22.22 16.72
N TYR A 145 12.98 -22.99 15.91
CA TYR A 145 13.21 -24.40 15.69
C TYR A 145 12.89 -24.79 14.24
N PHE A 146 13.28 -25.99 13.84
CA PHE A 146 13.00 -26.53 12.51
C PHE A 146 11.98 -27.65 12.63
N GLU A 147 10.83 -27.49 12.00
CA GLU A 147 9.69 -28.42 12.04
C GLU A 147 9.02 -28.42 10.67
N ASP A 148 8.57 -29.58 10.20
CA ASP A 148 7.89 -29.74 8.90
C ASP A 148 8.62 -29.10 7.71
N GLY A 149 9.94 -29.22 7.68
CA GLY A 149 10.75 -28.71 6.57
C GLY A 149 10.92 -27.18 6.56
N LYS A 150 10.47 -26.47 7.59
CA LYS A 150 10.54 -24.99 7.68
C LYS A 150 11.05 -24.52 9.03
N ILE A 151 11.51 -23.28 9.08
CA ILE A 151 11.80 -22.58 10.32
C ILE A 151 10.47 -22.12 10.96
N SER A 152 10.28 -22.47 12.23
CA SER A 152 9.12 -22.12 13.04
C SER A 152 9.56 -21.37 14.31
N ILE A 153 8.69 -20.52 14.85
CA ILE A 153 8.95 -19.71 16.05
C ILE A 153 7.78 -19.88 17.01
N ASN A 154 8.06 -20.14 18.29
CA ASN A 154 7.03 -20.33 19.33
C ASN A 154 6.93 -19.14 20.29
N SER A 155 6.02 -19.26 21.26
CA SER A 155 5.70 -18.25 22.27
C SER A 155 6.83 -17.91 23.25
N LYS A 156 7.96 -18.63 23.26
CA LYS A 156 9.14 -18.22 24.03
C LYS A 156 9.80 -16.96 23.46
N CYS A 157 9.48 -16.59 22.22
CA CYS A 157 9.98 -15.38 21.59
C CYS A 157 9.54 -14.15 22.39
N ASN A 158 10.49 -13.29 22.75
CA ASN A 158 10.22 -12.01 23.41
C ASN A 158 10.30 -10.82 22.47
N LEU A 159 10.24 -11.05 21.15
CA LEU A 159 10.33 -10.02 20.11
C LEU A 159 11.57 -9.12 20.20
N CYS A 160 12.74 -9.66 20.55
CA CYS A 160 14.00 -8.90 20.49
C CYS A 160 14.49 -8.59 19.07
N LEU A 161 13.83 -9.12 18.04
CA LEU A 161 14.05 -8.90 16.60
C LEU A 161 15.45 -9.17 16.03
N LYS A 162 16.42 -9.61 16.83
CA LYS A 162 17.78 -9.97 16.34
C LYS A 162 17.75 -10.87 15.10
N CYS A 163 16.85 -11.86 15.07
CA CYS A 163 16.70 -12.78 13.93
C CYS A 163 16.22 -12.13 12.64
N VAL A 164 15.48 -11.02 12.72
CA VAL A 164 15.11 -10.18 11.59
C VAL A 164 16.35 -9.43 11.11
N GLU A 165 17.08 -8.78 12.03
CA GLU A 165 18.23 -7.93 11.72
C GLU A 165 19.39 -8.66 11.04
N PHE A 166 19.79 -9.85 11.52
CA PHE A 166 20.95 -10.54 10.95
C PHE A 166 20.61 -11.46 9.77
N CYS A 167 19.34 -11.62 9.39
CA CYS A 167 18.97 -12.56 8.34
C CYS A 167 19.52 -12.08 6.99
N PRO A 168 20.51 -12.77 6.38
CA PRO A 168 21.11 -12.29 5.14
C PRO A 168 20.17 -12.38 3.93
N LEU A 169 19.04 -13.10 4.07
CA LEU A 169 18.02 -13.24 3.05
C LEU A 169 16.83 -12.30 3.25
N ASN A 170 16.81 -11.50 4.32
CA ASN A 170 15.64 -10.71 4.73
C ASN A 170 14.34 -11.55 4.80
N ALA A 171 14.48 -12.83 5.14
CA ALA A 171 13.39 -13.80 5.12
C ALA A 171 12.64 -13.91 6.47
N LEU A 172 13.04 -13.14 7.47
CA LEU A 172 12.29 -12.96 8.70
C LEU A 172 11.82 -11.51 8.76
N LYS A 173 10.52 -11.31 9.03
CA LYS A 173 9.91 -9.99 9.15
C LYS A 173 9.37 -9.80 10.56
N SER A 174 9.57 -8.64 11.16
CA SER A 174 8.89 -8.30 12.42
C SER A 174 7.36 -8.36 12.22
N PRO A 175 6.57 -8.54 13.29
CA PRO A 175 5.12 -8.50 13.16
C PRO A 175 4.58 -7.23 12.51
N LYS A 176 5.21 -6.08 12.80
CA LYS A 176 4.86 -4.78 12.21
C LYS A 176 5.14 -4.77 10.70
N GLU A 177 6.30 -5.25 10.25
CA GLU A 177 6.65 -5.33 8.83
C GLU A 177 5.76 -6.34 8.07
N SER A 178 5.49 -7.47 8.70
CA SER A 178 4.59 -8.51 8.18
C SER A 178 3.20 -7.94 7.92
N LEU A 179 2.64 -7.24 8.93
CA LEU A 179 1.37 -6.53 8.81
C LEU A 179 1.41 -5.46 7.72
N LYS A 180 2.44 -4.60 7.73
CA LYS A 180 2.61 -3.53 6.74
C LYS A 180 2.58 -4.11 5.31
N SER A 181 3.33 -5.19 5.06
CA SER A 181 3.40 -5.82 3.74
C SER A 181 2.08 -6.44 3.26
N LYS A 182 1.17 -6.76 4.19
CA LYS A 182 -0.19 -7.22 3.90
C LYS A 182 -1.14 -6.06 3.62
N ILE A 183 -0.93 -4.91 4.25
CA ILE A 183 -1.75 -3.70 4.06
C ILE A 183 -1.38 -2.97 2.76
N ILE A 184 -0.09 -2.80 2.51
CA ILE A 184 0.43 -2.08 1.35
C ILE A 184 1.69 -2.75 0.85
N LYS A 185 1.72 -3.04 -0.46
CA LYS A 185 2.85 -3.67 -1.13
C LYS A 185 3.33 -2.78 -2.26
N VAL A 186 4.64 -2.56 -2.29
CA VAL A 186 5.35 -1.85 -3.36
C VAL A 186 6.25 -2.85 -4.06
N ASP A 187 6.07 -3.03 -5.37
CA ASP A 187 7.00 -3.76 -6.22
C ASP A 187 8.16 -2.86 -6.61
N LEU A 188 9.33 -3.11 -6.01
CA LEU A 188 10.52 -2.30 -6.25
C LEU A 188 11.10 -2.48 -7.66
N ASN A 189 10.77 -3.56 -8.36
CA ASN A 189 11.21 -3.74 -9.75
C ASN A 189 10.44 -2.82 -10.72
N SER A 190 9.19 -2.49 -10.37
CA SER A 190 8.34 -1.60 -11.15
C SER A 190 8.39 -0.15 -10.64
N CYS A 191 8.94 0.10 -9.46
CA CYS A 191 9.00 1.44 -8.86
C CYS A 191 10.10 2.28 -9.50
N ILE A 192 9.74 3.45 -10.04
CA ILE A 192 10.70 4.43 -10.61
C ILE A 192 11.11 5.52 -9.61
N PHE A 193 10.81 5.35 -8.32
CA PHE A 193 11.18 6.25 -7.23
C PHE A 193 10.77 7.72 -7.42
N CYS A 194 9.65 7.95 -8.10
CA CYS A 194 9.18 9.29 -8.44
C CYS A 194 8.53 10.08 -7.30
N LYS A 195 8.25 9.43 -6.16
CA LYS A 195 7.65 9.98 -4.93
C LYS A 195 6.22 10.55 -5.02
N ASP A 196 5.52 10.45 -6.15
CA ASP A 196 4.12 10.92 -6.27
C ASP A 196 3.19 10.31 -5.20
N CYS A 197 3.43 9.04 -4.85
CA CYS A 197 2.69 8.34 -3.81
C CYS A 197 2.85 8.94 -2.40
N GLU A 198 3.99 9.57 -2.14
CA GLU A 198 4.28 10.27 -0.89
C GLU A 198 3.66 11.66 -0.91
N GLU A 199 3.77 12.38 -2.03
CA GLU A 199 3.22 13.74 -2.20
C GLU A 199 1.68 13.76 -2.07
N ILE A 200 0.99 12.72 -2.56
CA ILE A 200 -0.48 12.62 -2.45
C ILE A 200 -0.96 12.05 -1.12
N CYS A 201 -0.07 11.55 -0.26
CA CYS A 201 -0.47 10.79 0.92
C CYS A 201 -1.02 11.73 2.01
N PRO A 202 -2.30 11.63 2.40
CA PRO A 202 -2.94 12.57 3.32
C PRO A 202 -2.50 12.41 4.79
N VAL A 203 -1.75 11.36 5.08
CA VAL A 203 -1.26 11.01 6.43
C VAL A 203 0.27 11.04 6.51
N LYS A 204 0.95 11.35 5.40
CA LYS A 204 2.38 11.64 5.41
C LYS A 204 2.53 13.13 5.73
N LYS A 205 3.12 13.45 6.88
CA LYS A 205 3.51 14.81 7.24
C LYS A 205 4.94 15.09 6.79
#